data_AF-A0A2A2H8Y9-F1
#
_entry.id   AF-A0A2A2H8Y9-F1
#
_cell.length_a   1.000
_cell.length_b   1.000
_cell.length_c   1.000
_cell.angle_alpha   90.00
_cell.angle_beta   90.00
_cell.angle_gamma   90.00
#
_symmetry.space_group_name_H-M   'P 1'
#
loop_
_entity.id
_entity.type
_entity.pdbx_description
1 polymer ?
#
loop_
_entity_poly.entity_id
_entity_poly.type
_entity_poly.pdbx_seq_one_letter_code
_entity_poly.pdbx_strand_id
1 'polypeptide(L)'
;MNAMGMNRQTGRFISENAHIAQSVQDILLTQVGSRVMRRDYGSLLFSLLDKPQTPALRLQLMAACFSALLRFEPRIRLEKINIEQ
;
A
#
# COMPACT_ATOMS: atom_id res chain seq x y z
N MET A 1 18.99 13.21 10.85
CA MET A 1 18.06 12.55 9.91
C MET A 1 18.43 11.08 9.87
N ASN A 2 17.59 10.21 10.43
CA ASN A 2 17.84 8.77 10.38
C ASN A 2 17.49 8.26 8.98
N ALA A 3 18.50 7.78 8.26
CA ALA A 3 18.30 7.08 7.00
C ALA A 3 17.78 5.67 7.31
N MET A 4 16.70 5.26 6.64
CA MET A 4 16.07 3.95 6.86
C MET A 4 15.87 3.29 5.49
N GLY A 5 16.86 2.49 5.07
CA GLY A 5 16.82 1.76 3.80
C GLY A 5 17.22 2.56 2.56
N MET A 6 16.94 1.98 1.39
CA MET A 6 17.35 2.49 0.09
C MET A 6 16.16 2.84 -0.80
N ASN A 7 16.34 3.83 -1.66
CA ASN A 7 15.42 4.15 -2.74
C ASN A 7 15.40 3.02 -3.77
N ARG A 8 14.21 2.53 -4.13
CA ARG A 8 14.04 1.43 -5.09
C ARG A 8 14.48 1.74 -6.52
N GLN A 9 14.55 3.01 -6.90
CA GLN A 9 14.92 3.46 -8.25
C GLN A 9 16.40 3.83 -8.34
N THR A 10 16.94 4.50 -7.32
CA THR A 10 18.30 5.05 -7.36
C THR A 10 19.33 4.29 -6.52
N GLY A 11 18.89 3.39 -5.62
CA GLY A 11 19.75 2.66 -4.69
C GLY A 11 20.37 3.51 -3.57
N ARG A 12 20.13 4.82 -3.54
CA ARG A 12 20.67 5.71 -2.50
C ARG A 12 19.90 5.59 -1.20
N PHE A 13 20.56 5.87 -0.08
CA PHE A 13 19.89 5.97 1.22
C PHE A 13 18.85 7.10 1.21
N ILE A 14 17.71 6.84 1.86
CA ILE A 14 16.60 7.79 1.97
C ILE A 14 16.19 7.97 3.43
N SER A 15 15.55 9.10 3.71
CA SER A 15 14.97 9.37 5.01
C SER A 15 13.86 8.37 5.33
N GLU A 16 13.61 8.17 6.62
CA GLU A 16 12.52 7.32 7.10
C GLU A 16 11.16 7.65 6.46
N ASN A 17 10.77 8.93 6.39
CA ASN A 17 9.51 9.35 5.78
C ASN A 17 9.43 8.96 4.30
N ALA A 18 10.52 9.13 3.55
CA ALA A 18 10.56 8.74 2.14
C ALA A 18 10.49 7.21 1.98
N HIS A 19 11.10 6.46 2.90
CA HIS A 19 11.00 5.01 2.91
C HIS A 19 9.59 4.52 3.26
N ILE A 20 8.90 5.17 4.21
CA ILE A 20 7.50 4.86 4.53
C ILE A 20 6.62 5.09 3.30
N ALA A 21 6.77 6.23 2.60
CA ALA A 21 6.03 6.49 1.37
C ALA A 21 6.28 5.42 0.29
N GLN A 22 7.54 5.02 0.09
CA GLN A 22 7.91 3.93 -0.82
C GLN A 22 7.28 2.59 -0.41
N SER A 23 7.24 2.29 0.89
CA SER A 23 6.65 1.07 1.45
C SER A 23 5.13 1.03 1.24
N VAL A 24 4.43 2.13 1.53
CA VAL A 24 2.99 2.28 1.26
C VAL A 24 2.67 2.02 -0.21
N GLN A 25 3.46 2.59 -1.13
CA GLN A 25 3.30 2.35 -2.56
C GLN A 25 3.53 0.88 -2.92
N ASP A 26 4.57 0.25 -2.37
CA ASP A 26 4.88 -1.17 -2.63
C ASP A 26 3.76 -2.09 -2.12
N ILE A 27 3.22 -1.83 -0.94
CA ILE A 27 2.12 -2.61 -0.35
C ILE A 27 0.85 -2.50 -1.21
N LEU A 28 0.44 -1.28 -1.55
CA LEU A 28 -0.82 -1.04 -2.25
C LEU A 28 -0.76 -1.52 -3.71
N LEU A 29 0.37 -1.35 -4.39
CA LEU A 29 0.55 -1.71 -5.80
C LEU A 29 1.07 -3.13 -6.03
N THR A 30 1.26 -3.93 -4.99
CA THR A 30 1.58 -5.36 -5.14
C THR A 30 0.31 -6.19 -5.03
N GLN A 31 -0.01 -6.97 -6.06
CA GLN A 31 -1.11 -7.93 -6.01
C GLN A 31 -0.80 -9.07 -5.03
N VAL A 32 -1.75 -9.43 -4.18
CA VAL A 32 -1.67 -10.65 -3.34
C VAL A 32 -1.39 -11.86 -4.21
N GLY A 33 -0.43 -12.69 -3.80
CA GLY A 33 0.01 -13.89 -4.51
C GLY A 33 1.19 -13.69 -5.47
N SER A 34 1.56 -12.44 -5.79
CA SER A 34 2.63 -12.15 -6.76
C SER A 34 4.06 -12.34 -6.20
N ARG A 35 4.24 -12.24 -4.88
CA ARG A 35 5.56 -12.39 -4.24
C ARG A 35 5.91 -13.86 -4.02
N VAL A 36 7.11 -14.25 -4.46
CA VAL A 36 7.69 -15.57 -4.21
C VAL A 36 7.85 -15.80 -2.70
N MET A 37 7.37 -16.95 -2.22
CA MET A 37 7.38 -17.35 -0.81
C MET A 37 6.69 -16.39 0.17
N ARG A 38 5.95 -15.38 -0.32
CA ARG A 38 5.17 -14.43 0.48
C ARG A 38 3.82 -14.16 -0.18
N ARG A 39 3.05 -15.22 -0.41
CA ARG A 39 1.77 -15.14 -1.14
C ARG A 39 0.76 -14.18 -0.51
N ASP A 40 0.80 -14.02 0.81
CA ASP A 40 -0.12 -13.12 1.52
C ASP A 40 0.21 -11.64 1.37
N TYR A 41 1.39 -11.29 0.85
CA TYR A 41 1.83 -9.91 0.75
C TYR A 41 1.13 -9.16 -0.38
N GLY A 42 0.70 -7.93 -0.09
CA GLY A 42 0.13 -7.01 -1.07
C GLY A 42 -1.27 -6.52 -0.69
N SER A 43 -2.02 -6.09 -1.69
CA SER A 43 -3.37 -5.55 -1.54
C SER A 43 -4.39 -6.26 -2.45
N LEU A 44 -5.65 -6.19 -2.04
CA LEU A 44 -6.79 -6.66 -2.84
C LEU A 44 -7.27 -5.63 -3.88
N LEU A 45 -6.60 -4.49 -4.02
CA LEU A 45 -7.02 -3.43 -4.96
C LEU A 45 -7.12 -3.93 -6.40
N PHE A 46 -6.22 -4.83 -6.80
CA PHE A 46 -6.21 -5.43 -8.13
C PHE A 46 -7.50 -6.22 -8.45
N SER A 47 -8.13 -6.84 -7.45
CA SER A 47 -9.40 -7.55 -7.63
C SER A 47 -10.62 -6.62 -7.77
N LEU A 48 -10.42 -5.31 -7.56
CA LEU A 48 -11.45 -4.27 -7.61
C LEU A 48 -11.37 -3.43 -8.89
N LEU A 49 -10.36 -3.65 -9.73
CA LEU A 49 -10.22 -2.99 -11.03
C LEU A 49 -11.41 -3.31 -11.94
N ASP A 50 -11.71 -2.37 -12.84
CA ASP A 50 -12.77 -2.46 -13.86
C ASP A 50 -14.19 -2.72 -13.30
N LYS A 51 -14.40 -2.45 -12.01
CA LYS A 51 -15.72 -2.47 -11.38
C LYS A 51 -16.44 -1.13 -11.54
N PRO A 52 -17.79 -1.13 -11.62
CA PRO A 52 -18.57 0.10 -11.68
C PRO A 52 -18.39 0.95 -10.43
N GLN A 53 -18.30 2.28 -10.60
CA GLN A 53 -18.11 3.24 -9.52
C GLN A 53 -19.36 3.40 -8.65
N THR A 54 -19.53 2.49 -7.71
CA THR A 54 -20.63 2.49 -6.74
C THR A 54 -20.14 2.88 -5.35
N PRO A 55 -21.03 3.36 -4.45
CA PRO A 55 -20.68 3.57 -3.04
C PRO A 55 -20.12 2.31 -2.36
N ALA A 56 -20.61 1.12 -2.75
CA ALA A 56 -20.10 -0.14 -2.28
C ALA A 56 -18.64 -0.39 -2.72
N LEU A 57 -18.30 -0.09 -3.98
CA LEU A 57 -16.91 -0.18 -4.47
C LEU A 57 -16.00 0.77 -3.68
N ARG A 58 -16.46 1.99 -3.39
CA ARG A 58 -15.70 2.96 -2.59
C ARG A 58 -15.36 2.40 -1.21
N LEU A 59 -16.32 1.75 -0.53
CA LEU A 59 -16.10 1.10 0.75
C LEU A 59 -15.11 -0.08 0.63
N GLN A 60 -15.22 -0.89 -0.43
CA GLN A 60 -14.30 -2.00 -0.68
C GLN A 60 -12.86 -1.52 -0.91
N LEU A 61 -12.67 -0.44 -1.67
CA LEU A 61 -11.37 0.18 -1.89
C LEU A 61 -10.76 0.67 -0.58
N MET A 62 -11.55 1.36 0.26
CA MET A 62 -11.10 1.80 1.59
C MET A 62 -10.71 0.62 2.47
N ALA A 63 -11.53 -0.43 2.52
CA ALA A 63 -11.26 -1.63 3.30
C ALA A 63 -9.99 -2.36 2.83
N ALA A 64 -9.78 -2.45 1.51
CA ALA A 64 -8.59 -3.06 0.92
C ALA A 64 -7.31 -2.29 1.28
N CYS A 65 -7.33 -0.95 1.14
CA CYS A 65 -6.22 -0.09 1.55
C CYS A 65 -5.94 -0.21 3.06
N PHE A 66 -6.97 -0.09 3.88
CA PHE A 66 -6.85 -0.13 5.33
C PHE A 66 -6.27 -1.46 5.81
N SER A 67 -6.81 -2.58 5.34
CA SER A 67 -6.38 -3.91 5.76
C SER A 67 -4.93 -4.21 5.34
N ALA A 68 -4.53 -3.82 4.13
CA ALA A 68 -3.17 -4.03 3.65
C ALA A 68 -2.14 -3.20 4.45
N LEU A 69 -2.43 -1.91 4.67
CA LEU A 69 -1.53 -1.03 5.40
C LEU A 69 -1.46 -1.37 6.89
N LEU A 70 -2.59 -1.71 7.51
CA LEU A 70 -2.62 -2.18 8.90
C LEU A 70 -1.74 -3.42 9.11
N ARG A 71 -1.72 -4.34 8.14
CA ARG A 71 -0.95 -5.58 8.23
C ARG A 71 0.55 -5.38 7.98
N PHE A 72 0.92 -4.52 7.03
CA PHE A 72 2.29 -4.48 6.51
C PHE A 72 3.07 -3.20 6.81
N GLU A 73 2.42 -2.12 7.28
CA GLU A 73 3.10 -0.86 7.61
C GLU A 73 2.79 -0.41 9.06
N PRO A 74 3.44 -1.03 10.08
CA PRO A 74 3.16 -0.73 11.49
C PRO A 74 3.65 0.66 11.92
N ARG A 75 4.45 1.35 11.10
CA ARG A 75 5.01 2.68 11.44
C ARG A 75 3.99 3.81 11.26
N ILE A 76 2.87 3.56 10.58
CA ILE A 76 1.85 4.59 10.34
C ILE A 76 0.57 4.29 11.11
N ARG A 77 -0.11 5.35 11.55
CA ARG A 77 -1.49 5.29 12.03
C ARG A 77 -2.39 5.85 10.93
N LEU A 78 -3.26 5.01 10.38
CA LEU A 78 -4.18 5.44 9.34
C LEU A 78 -5.35 6.21 9.97
N GLU A 79 -5.50 7.50 9.63
CA GLU A 79 -6.58 8.33 10.15
C GLU A 79 -7.74 8.47 9.17
N LYS A 80 -7.43 8.65 7.88
CA LYS A 80 -8.42 8.89 6.84
C LYS A 80 -7.94 8.37 5.49
N ILE A 81 -8.86 7.80 4.72
CA ILE A 81 -8.68 7.54 3.29
C ILE A 81 -9.72 8.38 2.54
N ASN A 82 -9.27 9.27 1.66
CA ASN A 82 -10.14 9.96 0.71
C ASN A 82 -9.96 9.31 -0.65
N ILE A 83 -11.07 8.89 -1.25
CA ILE A 83 -11.12 8.48 -2.65
C ILE A 83 -11.76 9.64 -3.40
N GLU A 84 -11.13 10.13 -4.44
CA GLU A 84 -11.66 11.20 -5.29
C GLU A 84 -12.07 10.60 -6.64
N GLN A 85 -13.07 11.22 -7.28
CA GLN A 85 -13.56 10.83 -8.60
C GLN A 85 -12.98 11.75 -9.66
#